data_AF-A0A970KH67-F1
#
_entry.id   AF-A0A970KH67-F1
#
_cell.length_a   1.000
_cell.length_b   1.000
_cell.length_c   1.000
_cell.angle_alpha   90.00
_cell.angle_beta   90.00
_cell.angle_gamma   90.00
#
_symmetry.space_group_name_H-M   'P 1'
#
loop_
_entity.id
_entity.type
_entity.pdbx_description
1 polymer ?
#
loop_
_entity_poly.entity_id
_entity_poly.type
_entity_poly.pdbx_seq_one_letter_code
_entity_poly.pdbx_strand_id
1 'polypeptide(L)'
;QQNVQQKAVNQGEYSSTGMANQNDAKLCNDLLMTEKYVSGTYDTVIFECTDSSVRNVLNHIQREEQQHGEGIFNYMQNNGMYNPQ
;
A
#
# COMPACT_ATOMS: atom_id res chain seq x y z
N GLN A 1 -57.25 11.37 -17.57
CA GLN A 1 -56.47 10.17 -17.94
C GLN A 1 -55.21 10.63 -18.68
N GLN A 2 -54.04 10.23 -18.15
CA GLN A 2 -52.71 10.06 -18.76
C GLN A 2 -52.10 11.14 -19.69
N ASN A 3 -50.97 11.74 -19.25
CA ASN A 3 -49.59 11.44 -19.69
C ASN A 3 -48.63 12.52 -19.14
N VAL A 4 -47.81 12.26 -18.11
CA VAL A 4 -46.40 11.81 -18.14
C VAL A 4 -45.51 12.56 -19.14
N GLN A 5 -44.58 13.41 -18.65
CA GLN A 5 -43.13 13.35 -18.94
C GLN A 5 -42.37 14.67 -18.63
N GLN A 6 -41.45 14.64 -17.65
CA GLN A 6 -40.14 15.31 -17.73
C GLN A 6 -39.24 14.74 -16.62
N LYS A 7 -38.52 13.65 -16.92
CA LYS A 7 -37.07 13.62 -17.22
C LYS A 7 -36.19 14.30 -16.17
N ALA A 8 -35.64 13.45 -15.30
CA ALA A 8 -34.40 13.66 -14.59
C ALA A 8 -33.24 13.81 -15.58
N VAL A 9 -32.34 14.79 -15.36
CA VAL A 9 -30.88 14.68 -15.47
C VAL A 9 -30.28 15.89 -14.73
N ASN A 10 -29.62 15.66 -13.59
CA ASN A 10 -28.44 16.43 -13.21
C ASN A 10 -27.45 15.42 -12.64
N GLN A 11 -26.69 14.85 -13.57
CA GLN A 11 -25.63 13.89 -13.36
C GLN A 11 -24.34 14.69 -13.56
N GLY A 12 -23.47 14.73 -12.55
CA GLY A 12 -22.20 15.43 -12.74
C GLY A 12 -21.34 15.75 -11.52
N GLU A 13 -21.55 15.16 -10.34
CA GLU A 13 -20.55 15.20 -9.27
C GLU A 13 -20.33 13.77 -8.75
N TYR A 14 -19.08 13.43 -8.43
CA TYR A 14 -18.56 12.12 -8.01
C TYR A 14 -18.17 11.11 -9.11
N SER A 15 -17.22 11.49 -9.98
CA SER A 15 -16.45 10.50 -10.77
C SER A 15 -14.93 10.63 -10.65
N SER A 16 -14.39 11.44 -9.73
CA SER A 16 -12.93 11.51 -9.51
C SER A 16 -12.44 10.60 -8.39
N THR A 17 -13.30 10.20 -7.45
CA THR A 17 -12.92 9.39 -6.28
C THR A 17 -12.50 7.97 -6.64
N GLY A 18 -13.11 7.37 -7.67
CA GLY A 18 -12.79 6.01 -8.11
C GLY A 18 -11.44 5.88 -8.83
N MET A 19 -11.04 6.89 -9.63
CA MET A 19 -9.75 6.89 -10.33
C MET A 19 -8.59 7.27 -9.41
N ALA A 20 -8.80 8.20 -8.46
CA ALA A 20 -7.81 8.53 -7.43
C ALA A 20 -7.48 7.29 -6.57
N ASN A 21 -8.51 6.55 -6.13
CA ASN A 21 -8.36 5.35 -5.31
C ASN A 21 -7.59 4.22 -6.05
N GLN A 22 -7.75 4.10 -7.38
CA GLN A 22 -6.97 3.14 -8.18
C GLN A 22 -5.50 3.52 -8.35
N ASN A 23 -5.19 4.80 -8.53
CA ASN A 23 -3.81 5.27 -8.61
C ASN A 23 -3.10 5.14 -7.26
N ASP A 24 -3.79 5.48 -6.18
CA ASP A 24 -3.30 5.31 -4.81
C ASP A 24 -3.05 3.83 -4.50
N ALA A 25 -3.95 2.93 -4.92
CA ALA A 25 -3.77 1.50 -4.76
C ALA A 25 -2.54 0.97 -5.52
N LYS A 26 -2.28 1.46 -6.74
CA LYS A 26 -1.07 1.08 -7.50
C LYS A 26 0.19 1.57 -6.80
N LEU A 27 0.22 2.85 -6.41
CA LEU A 27 1.36 3.42 -5.69
C LEU A 27 1.64 2.65 -4.39
N CYS A 28 0.61 2.33 -3.60
CA CYS A 28 0.79 1.57 -2.37
C CYS A 28 1.27 0.14 -2.64
N ASN A 29 0.83 -0.51 -3.72
CA ASN A 29 1.38 -1.81 -4.13
C ASN A 29 2.86 -1.69 -4.48
N ASP A 30 3.26 -0.68 -5.27
CA ASP A 30 4.66 -0.45 -5.65
C ASP A 30 5.54 -0.17 -4.43
N LEU A 31 5.05 0.65 -3.49
CA LEU A 31 5.72 0.90 -2.22
C LEU A 31 5.84 -0.40 -1.40
N LEU A 32 4.75 -1.13 -1.20
CA LEU A 32 4.77 -2.38 -0.43
C LEU A 32 5.68 -3.45 -1.04
N MET A 33 5.73 -3.55 -2.38
CA MET A 33 6.67 -4.44 -3.07
C MET A 33 8.12 -4.00 -2.86
N THR A 34 8.37 -2.68 -2.90
CA THR A 34 9.70 -2.12 -2.64
C THR A 34 10.14 -2.41 -1.21
N GLU A 35 9.29 -2.17 -0.21
CA GLU A 35 9.58 -2.47 1.19
C GLU A 35 9.90 -3.96 1.39
N LYS A 36 9.11 -4.86 0.79
CA LYS A 36 9.37 -6.31 0.84
C LYS A 36 10.73 -6.67 0.22
N TYR A 37 11.07 -6.07 -0.91
CA TYR A 37 12.34 -6.32 -1.59
C TYR A 37 13.55 -5.86 -0.77
N VAL A 38 13.48 -4.64 -0.24
CA VAL A 38 14.54 -4.07 0.62
C VAL A 38 14.68 -4.89 1.90
N SER A 39 13.57 -5.22 2.55
CA SER A 39 13.54 -6.03 3.77
C SER A 39 14.14 -7.43 3.56
N GLY A 40 13.83 -8.09 2.45
CA GLY A 40 14.46 -9.39 2.10
C GLY A 40 15.97 -9.28 1.84
N THR A 41 16.44 -8.14 1.33
CA THR A 41 17.88 -7.88 1.20
C THR A 41 18.53 -7.76 2.57
N TYR A 42 17.92 -7.03 3.50
CA TYR A 42 18.42 -6.93 4.88
C TYR A 42 18.48 -8.29 5.58
N ASP A 43 17.47 -9.16 5.44
CA ASP A 43 17.50 -10.50 6.03
C ASP A 43 18.74 -11.29 5.60
N THR A 44 19.07 -11.26 4.31
CA THR A 44 20.25 -11.95 3.78
C THR A 44 21.54 -11.33 4.33
N VAL A 45 21.65 -10.00 4.28
CA VAL A 45 22.85 -9.29 4.75
C VAL A 45 23.07 -9.48 6.26
N ILE A 46 22.02 -9.45 7.07
CA ILE A 46 22.08 -9.68 8.53
C ILE A 46 22.59 -11.09 8.81
N PHE A 47 22.10 -12.09 8.08
CA PHE A 47 22.47 -13.48 8.26
C PHE A 47 23.95 -13.72 7.95
N GLU A 48 24.47 -13.09 6.90
CA GLU A 48 25.87 -13.25 6.47
C GLU A 48 26.84 -12.26 7.14
N CYS A 49 26.33 -11.21 7.80
CA CYS A 49 27.16 -10.20 8.46
C CYS A 49 28.02 -10.85 9.55
N THR A 50 29.32 -10.54 9.58
CA THR A 50 30.27 -11.09 10.57
C THR A 50 30.52 -10.14 11.74
N ASP A 51 30.36 -8.83 11.54
CA ASP A 51 30.51 -7.80 12.59
C ASP A 51 29.22 -7.65 13.41
N SER A 52 29.32 -7.84 14.72
CA SER A 52 28.15 -7.79 15.62
C SER A 52 27.55 -6.39 15.78
N SER A 53 28.37 -5.34 15.73
CA SER A 53 27.89 -3.96 15.86
C SER A 53 27.12 -3.56 14.61
N VAL A 54 27.65 -3.89 13.43
CA VAL A 54 26.97 -3.67 12.15
C VAL A 54 25.68 -4.50 12.08
N ARG A 55 25.72 -5.78 12.48
CA ARG A 55 24.54 -6.64 12.52
C ARG A 55 23.43 -6.06 13.39
N ASN A 56 23.75 -5.47 14.54
CA ASN A 56 22.75 -4.86 15.42
C ASN A 56 22.07 -3.64 14.77
N VAL A 57 22.85 -2.79 14.08
CA VAL A 57 22.28 -1.64 13.35
C VAL A 57 21.39 -2.13 12.21
N LEU A 58 21.82 -3.12 11.44
CA LEU A 58 21.01 -3.67 10.36
C LEU A 58 19.72 -4.32 10.87
N ASN A 59 19.75 -5.01 12.01
CA ASN A 59 18.52 -5.54 12.64
C ASN A 59 17.56 -4.44 13.05
N HIS A 60 18.07 -3.30 13.52
CA HIS A 60 17.22 -2.15 13.84
C HIS A 60 16.54 -1.61 12.58
N ILE A 61 17.30 -1.42 11.50
CA ILE A 61 16.75 -0.97 10.21
C ILE A 61 15.73 -1.98 9.67
N GLN A 62 16.04 -3.28 9.71
CA GLN A 62 15.11 -4.33 9.26
C GLN A 62 13.78 -4.29 10.01
N ARG A 63 13.81 -3.98 11.31
CA ARG A 63 12.59 -3.76 12.09
C ARG A 63 11.83 -2.53 11.60
N GLU A 64 12.52 -1.43 11.29
CA GLU A 64 11.89 -0.22 10.73
C GLU A 64 11.24 -0.51 9.38
N GLU A 65 11.89 -1.23 8.47
CA GLU A 65 11.30 -1.59 7.16
C GLU A 65 10.07 -2.49 7.31
N GLN A 66 10.08 -3.41 8.27
CA GLN A 66 8.89 -4.21 8.59
C GLN A 66 7.74 -3.35 9.11
N GLN A 67 8.03 -2.32 9.91
CA GLN A 67 7.02 -1.36 10.39
C GLN A 67 6.49 -0.47 9.25
N HIS A 68 7.34 -0.05 8.31
CA HIS A 68 6.91 0.66 7.10
C HIS A 68 5.97 -0.21 6.27
N GLY A 69 6.36 -1.46 6.01
CA GLY A 69 5.53 -2.44 5.30
C GLY A 69 4.19 -2.71 5.98
N GLU A 70 4.17 -2.85 7.31
CA GLU A 70 2.94 -2.99 8.11
C GLU A 70 2.03 -1.77 7.94
N GLY A 71 2.58 -0.55 8.00
CA GLY A 71 1.82 0.69 7.82
C GLY A 71 1.14 0.76 6.46
N ILE A 72 1.86 0.46 5.38
CA ILE A 72 1.32 0.45 4.02
C ILE A 72 0.26 -0.65 3.88
N PHE A 73 0.55 -1.85 4.36
CA PHE A 73 -0.39 -2.98 4.33
C PHE A 73 -1.71 -2.63 5.04
N ASN A 74 -1.64 -2.09 6.26
CA ASN A 74 -2.82 -1.71 7.04
C ASN A 74 -3.63 -0.61 6.35
N TYR A 75 -2.95 0.39 5.77
CA TYR A 75 -3.61 1.42 4.98
C TYR A 75 -4.38 0.83 3.80
N MET A 76 -3.72 -0.04 3.01
CA MET A 76 -4.35 -0.66 1.86
C MET A 76 -5.50 -1.58 2.24
N GLN A 77 -5.35 -2.37 3.32
CA GLN A 77 -6.40 -3.25 3.82
C GLN A 77 -7.64 -2.47 4.26
N ASN A 78 -7.45 -1.40 5.03
CA ASN A 78 -8.54 -0.55 5.52
C ASN A 78 -9.28 0.17 4.38
N ASN A 79 -8.61 0.42 3.26
CA ASN A 79 -9.20 1.04 2.08
C ASN A 79 -9.67 0.04 1.01
N GLY A 80 -9.62 -1.28 1.29
CA GLY A 80 -10.05 -2.32 0.34
C GLY A 80 -9.16 -2.42 -0.92
N MET A 81 -7.92 -1.94 -0.84
CA MET A 81 -6.96 -1.88 -1.95
C MET A 81 -6.07 -3.13 -2.04
N TYR A 82 -6.07 -3.99 -1.03
CA TYR A 82 -5.20 -5.16 -0.95
C TYR A 82 -5.94 -6.39 -0.46
N ASN A 83 -5.69 -7.52 -1.11
CA ASN A 83 -6.14 -8.82 -0.65
C ASN A 83 -4.91 -9.65 -0.25
N PRO A 84 -4.73 -9.97 1.05
CA PRO A 84 -3.61 -10.79 1.51
C PRO A 84 -3.62 -12.16 0.81
N GLN A 85 -2.43 -12.67 0.51
CA GLN A 85 -2.21 -14.03 -0.01
C GLN A 85 -1.77 -14.96 1.11
#